data_AF-A0A3E1NGP1-F1
#
_entry.id   AF-A0A3E1NGP1-F1
#
_cell.length_a   1.000
_cell.length_b   1.000
_cell.length_c   1.000
_cell.angle_alpha   90.00
_cell.angle_beta   90.00
_cell.angle_gamma   90.00
#
_symmetry.space_group_name_H-M   'P 1'
#
loop_
_entity.id
_entity.type
_entity.pdbx_description
1 polymer ?
#
loop_
_entity_poly.entity_id
_entity_poly.type
_entity_poly.pdbx_seq_one_letter_code
_entity_poly.pdbx_strand_id
1 'polypeptide(L)'
;MKTYCTNWLMLLVCCLVTLNLKALPLAEGDERAKAMKWLTALQKKYAAENLKFDVYMSYTNEHTPDVLLDSTSGVLMLSGSNYYFSIQHTVTIKNDRYCVLVFNEDKLLGIGKAAQAASPISQLQQMDSLMQYPGVTVKTTEAKNTNVIELLLPPGSEQKSLRININRQSGCLERIVYLIKTDNLVDPWLRKEQGKDAYEPYARVETRFTQQPGGIDKAVFDEASYFIKKGDKLEPAAQYKDFKIFQVTPTL
;
A
#
# COMPACT_ATOMS: atom_id res chain seq x y z
N MET A 1 16.59 4.03 -11.62
CA MET A 1 15.19 3.68 -11.25
C MET A 1 14.89 3.73 -9.74
N LYS A 2 15.85 4.00 -8.84
CA LYS A 2 15.74 3.62 -7.42
C LYS A 2 14.84 4.51 -6.50
N THR A 3 14.72 5.80 -6.77
CA THR A 3 14.21 6.76 -5.74
C THR A 3 12.78 7.27 -5.98
N TYR A 4 12.25 7.19 -7.21
CA TYR A 4 10.94 7.79 -7.55
C TYR A 4 9.80 6.79 -7.61
N CYS A 5 10.06 5.54 -8.05
CA CYS A 5 9.05 4.49 -8.05
C CYS A 5 8.60 4.18 -6.61
N THR A 6 9.54 4.19 -5.66
CA THR A 6 9.32 4.05 -4.21
C THR A 6 8.47 5.18 -3.61
N ASN A 7 8.61 6.43 -4.08
CA ASN A 7 7.78 7.54 -3.61
C ASN A 7 6.31 7.40 -4.03
N TRP A 8 6.05 7.05 -5.30
CA TRP A 8 4.68 6.74 -5.76
C TRP A 8 4.13 5.46 -5.15
N LEU A 9 4.98 4.47 -4.84
CA LEU A 9 4.56 3.24 -4.17
C LEU A 9 4.17 3.45 -2.70
N MET A 10 4.97 4.25 -1.98
CA MET A 10 4.66 4.64 -0.61
C MET A 10 3.39 5.50 -0.60
N LEU A 11 3.22 6.41 -1.56
CA LEU A 11 1.94 7.09 -1.77
C LEU A 11 0.80 6.11 -2.09
N LEU A 12 0.94 5.10 -2.95
CA LEU A 12 -0.16 4.16 -3.25
C LEU A 12 -0.56 3.26 -2.06
N VAL A 13 0.39 2.83 -1.24
CA VAL A 13 0.13 2.00 -0.05
C VAL A 13 -0.37 2.86 1.13
N CYS A 14 0.17 4.07 1.34
CA CYS A 14 -0.29 4.99 2.38
C CYS A 14 -1.50 5.82 1.99
N CYS A 15 -1.77 6.05 0.68
CA CYS A 15 -2.84 6.92 0.20
C CYS A 15 -4.14 6.49 0.78
N LEU A 16 -4.42 5.17 0.74
CA LEU A 16 -5.71 4.54 1.01
C LEU A 16 -6.44 5.08 2.25
N VAL A 17 -5.81 5.77 3.20
CA VAL A 17 -6.23 5.80 4.60
C VAL A 17 -6.65 7.19 5.19
N THR A 18 -7.74 7.84 4.70
CA THR A 18 -8.51 8.98 5.34
C THR A 18 -10.03 9.02 4.94
N LEU A 19 -11.09 9.31 5.73
CA LEU A 19 -11.30 9.80 7.13
C LEU A 19 -12.79 9.54 7.62
N ASN A 20 -13.06 9.25 8.91
CA ASN A 20 -14.36 8.84 9.57
C ASN A 20 -15.72 9.24 8.93
N LEU A 21 -16.68 8.28 8.83
CA LEU A 21 -18.09 8.53 8.49
C LEU A 21 -19.07 7.76 9.39
N LYS A 22 -20.19 8.42 9.72
CA LYS A 22 -21.42 7.78 10.17
C LYS A 22 -22.01 6.98 9.00
N ALA A 23 -22.68 5.87 9.29
CA ALA A 23 -23.24 4.99 8.26
C ALA A 23 -24.16 5.77 7.29
N LEU A 24 -23.73 5.92 6.04
CA LEU A 24 -24.59 6.37 4.96
C LEU A 24 -25.44 5.20 4.47
N PRO A 25 -26.72 5.42 4.11
CA PRO A 25 -27.51 4.42 3.41
C PRO A 25 -26.90 4.19 2.02
N LEU A 26 -26.43 2.96 1.77
CA LEU A 26 -25.99 2.53 0.45
C LEU A 26 -27.21 2.38 -0.47
N ALA A 27 -27.37 3.31 -1.42
CA ALA A 27 -28.26 3.10 -2.56
C ALA A 27 -27.65 2.09 -3.53
N GLU A 28 -28.48 1.17 -4.05
CA GLU A 28 -28.02 -0.12 -4.54
C GLU A 28 -27.48 -0.10 -5.99
N GLY A 29 -26.23 -0.50 -6.12
CA GLY A 29 -25.88 -1.58 -7.04
C GLY A 29 -25.27 -2.71 -6.21
N ASP A 30 -25.77 -3.94 -6.36
CA ASP A 30 -25.37 -5.12 -5.55
C ASP A 30 -23.84 -5.23 -5.48
N GLU A 31 -23.17 -5.07 -6.62
CA GLU A 31 -21.70 -5.11 -6.77
C GLU A 31 -20.93 -4.19 -5.80
N ARG A 32 -21.36 -2.92 -5.60
CA ARG A 32 -20.65 -2.00 -4.67
C ARG A 32 -20.89 -2.39 -3.22
N ALA A 33 -22.13 -2.71 -2.86
CA ALA A 33 -22.46 -3.13 -1.50
C ALA A 33 -21.72 -4.43 -1.13
N LYS A 34 -21.62 -5.37 -2.08
CA LYS A 34 -20.88 -6.63 -1.99
C LYS A 34 -19.37 -6.43 -1.89
N ALA A 35 -18.79 -5.54 -2.71
CA ALA A 35 -17.38 -5.16 -2.61
C ALA A 35 -17.06 -4.57 -1.22
N MET A 36 -17.86 -3.62 -0.75
CA MET A 36 -17.70 -3.01 0.58
C MET A 36 -17.85 -4.01 1.72
N LYS A 37 -18.79 -4.97 1.61
CA LYS A 37 -18.95 -6.06 2.58
C LYS A 37 -17.68 -6.91 2.70
N TRP A 38 -17.05 -7.26 1.58
CA TRP A 38 -15.80 -8.05 1.59
C TRP A 38 -14.61 -7.26 2.13
N LEU A 39 -14.46 -6.00 1.73
CA LEU A 39 -13.40 -5.13 2.24
C LEU A 39 -13.54 -4.88 3.75
N THR A 40 -14.78 -4.71 4.24
CA THR A 40 -15.07 -4.58 5.68
C THR A 40 -14.73 -5.85 6.45
N ALA A 41 -15.02 -7.03 5.89
CA ALA A 41 -14.67 -8.32 6.50
C ALA A 41 -13.14 -8.52 6.58
N LEU A 42 -12.43 -8.21 5.49
CA LEU A 42 -10.96 -8.19 5.43
C LEU A 42 -10.36 -7.26 6.49
N GLN A 43 -10.86 -6.03 6.57
CA GLN A 43 -10.39 -5.03 7.53
C GLN A 43 -10.64 -5.46 8.98
N LYS A 44 -11.83 -6.02 9.27
CA LYS A 44 -12.15 -6.57 10.59
C LYS A 44 -11.22 -7.71 10.99
N LYS A 45 -10.88 -8.60 10.05
CA LYS A 45 -9.89 -9.67 10.27
C LYS A 45 -8.52 -9.08 10.62
N TYR A 46 -8.04 -8.12 9.82
CA TYR A 46 -6.71 -7.50 10.00
C TYR A 46 -6.59 -6.72 11.32
N ALA A 47 -7.69 -6.19 11.84
CA ALA A 47 -7.73 -5.56 13.16
C ALA A 47 -7.75 -6.56 14.33
N ALA A 48 -8.15 -7.81 14.10
CA ALA A 48 -8.33 -8.84 15.14
C ALA A 48 -7.19 -9.86 15.22
N GLU A 49 -6.37 -9.99 14.18
CA GLU A 49 -5.31 -11.01 14.07
C GLU A 49 -3.92 -10.39 13.93
N ASN A 50 -2.91 -11.14 14.41
CA ASN A 50 -1.51 -10.85 14.12
C ASN A 50 -1.16 -11.52 12.79
N LEU A 51 -0.91 -10.75 11.74
CA LEU A 51 -0.72 -11.26 10.38
C LEU A 51 0.65 -10.86 9.82
N LYS A 52 1.40 -11.84 9.33
CA LYS A 52 2.63 -11.64 8.57
C LYS A 52 2.43 -12.10 7.13
N PHE A 53 2.89 -11.29 6.18
CA PHE A 53 2.90 -11.63 4.76
C PHE A 53 4.29 -11.38 4.19
N ASP A 54 4.76 -12.30 3.35
CA ASP A 54 5.74 -11.96 2.35
C ASP A 54 5.01 -11.27 1.19
N VAL A 55 5.58 -10.18 0.71
CA VAL A 55 5.01 -9.34 -0.35
C VAL A 55 5.93 -9.43 -1.55
N TYR A 56 5.40 -9.83 -2.70
CA TYR A 56 6.12 -9.80 -3.97
C TYR A 56 5.40 -8.84 -4.92
N MET A 57 6.10 -7.86 -5.45
CA MET A 57 5.58 -6.91 -6.41
C MET A 57 6.33 -7.00 -7.72
N SER A 58 5.60 -6.94 -8.83
CA SER A 58 6.14 -7.04 -10.19
C SER A 58 5.53 -6.00 -11.13
N TYR A 59 6.35 -5.54 -12.06
CA TYR A 59 6.00 -4.63 -13.15
C TYR A 59 6.12 -5.37 -14.48
N THR A 60 5.10 -5.27 -15.31
CA THR A 60 4.99 -5.92 -16.62
C THR A 60 4.25 -4.98 -17.57
N ASN A 61 4.41 -5.14 -18.88
CA ASN A 61 3.60 -4.41 -19.86
C ASN A 61 2.15 -4.95 -19.86
N GLU A 62 1.17 -4.15 -20.29
CA GLU A 62 -0.25 -4.58 -20.30
C GLU A 62 -0.49 -5.81 -21.18
N HIS A 63 0.07 -5.85 -22.39
CA HIS A 63 -0.20 -6.90 -23.38
C HIS A 63 0.84 -8.03 -23.38
N THR A 64 1.98 -7.85 -22.70
CA THR A 64 2.99 -8.91 -22.47
C THR A 64 3.22 -9.18 -20.97
N PRO A 65 2.21 -9.66 -20.22
CA PRO A 65 2.30 -9.84 -18.76
C PRO A 65 3.29 -10.93 -18.31
N ASP A 66 3.76 -11.79 -19.22
CA ASP A 66 4.78 -12.80 -18.95
C ASP A 66 6.22 -12.26 -19.04
N VAL A 67 6.40 -11.03 -19.54
CA VAL A 67 7.70 -10.34 -19.62
C VAL A 67 7.86 -9.41 -18.42
N LEU A 68 8.66 -9.84 -17.45
CA LEU A 68 8.97 -9.07 -16.25
C LEU A 68 9.90 -7.90 -16.58
N LEU A 69 9.45 -6.66 -16.30
CA LEU A 69 10.24 -5.44 -16.45
C LEU A 69 11.05 -5.13 -15.20
N ASP A 70 10.43 -5.29 -14.03
CA ASP A 70 11.06 -5.14 -12.72
C ASP A 70 10.30 -5.91 -11.64
N SER A 71 10.94 -6.21 -10.52
CA SER A 71 10.29 -6.77 -9.35
C SER A 71 10.98 -6.39 -8.04
N THR A 72 10.23 -6.50 -6.95
CA THR A 72 10.78 -6.40 -5.60
C THR A 72 10.02 -7.28 -4.63
N SER A 73 10.73 -7.77 -3.63
CA SER A 73 10.17 -8.46 -2.47
C SER A 73 10.19 -7.56 -1.24
N GLY A 74 9.33 -7.88 -0.28
CA GLY A 74 9.17 -7.18 0.98
C GLY A 74 8.41 -8.01 2.00
N VAL A 75 8.18 -7.44 3.17
CA VAL A 75 7.44 -8.07 4.28
C VAL A 75 6.46 -7.08 4.86
N LEU A 76 5.23 -7.52 5.10
CA LEU A 76 4.18 -6.79 5.81
C LEU A 76 3.85 -7.53 7.11
N MET A 77 3.85 -6.83 8.24
CA MET A 77 3.39 -7.34 9.54
C MET A 77 2.32 -6.41 10.10
N LEU A 78 1.21 -6.98 10.56
CA LEU A 78 0.03 -6.27 11.08
C LEU A 78 -0.31 -6.80 12.48
N SER A 79 -0.53 -5.90 13.43
CA SER A 79 -0.94 -6.22 14.81
C SER A 79 -1.91 -5.16 15.30
N GLY A 80 -3.19 -5.26 14.91
CA GLY A 80 -4.23 -4.29 15.27
C GLY A 80 -4.03 -2.94 14.57
N SER A 81 -3.77 -1.88 15.34
CA SER A 81 -3.47 -0.52 14.82
C SER A 81 -2.05 -0.37 14.26
N ASN A 82 -1.14 -1.27 14.66
CA ASN A 82 0.29 -1.24 14.38
C ASN A 82 0.62 -1.98 13.09
N TYR A 83 1.56 -1.45 12.30
CA TYR A 83 2.13 -2.17 11.16
C TYR A 83 3.63 -1.91 10.98
N TYR A 84 4.27 -2.89 10.35
CA TYR A 84 5.64 -2.83 9.84
C TYR A 84 5.57 -3.24 8.37
N PHE A 85 6.12 -2.44 7.48
CA PHE A 85 6.24 -2.75 6.06
C PHE A 85 7.66 -2.44 5.61
N SER A 86 8.33 -3.42 5.02
CA SER A 86 9.68 -3.26 4.46
C SER A 86 9.68 -3.72 3.01
N ILE A 87 10.23 -2.91 2.11
CA ILE A 87 10.36 -3.22 0.69
C ILE A 87 11.60 -2.52 0.13
N GLN A 88 12.49 -3.28 -0.54
CA GLN A 88 13.83 -2.82 -0.92
C GLN A 88 14.58 -2.14 0.26
N HIS A 89 14.93 -0.86 0.07
CA HIS A 89 15.67 -0.04 1.02
C HIS A 89 14.76 0.86 1.86
N THR A 90 13.44 0.65 1.80
CA THR A 90 12.44 1.47 2.48
C THR A 90 11.74 0.67 3.56
N VAL A 91 11.66 1.23 4.78
CA VAL A 91 10.89 0.66 5.88
C VAL A 91 9.88 1.69 6.37
N THR A 92 8.63 1.29 6.52
CA THR A 92 7.60 2.05 7.23
C THR A 92 7.22 1.28 8.49
N ILE A 93 7.29 1.93 9.65
CA ILE A 93 6.58 1.46 10.85
C ILE A 93 5.49 2.46 11.23
N LYS A 94 4.42 1.94 11.80
CA LYS A 94 3.41 2.72 12.51
C LYS A 94 3.05 2.01 13.79
N ASN A 95 3.04 2.76 14.88
CA ASN A 95 2.43 2.34 16.14
C ASN A 95 1.38 3.36 16.60
N ASP A 96 0.92 3.29 17.85
CA ASP A 96 -0.10 4.22 18.38
C ASP A 96 0.42 5.65 18.61
N ARG A 97 1.75 5.87 18.62
CA ARG A 97 2.40 7.17 18.85
C ARG A 97 2.89 7.82 17.55
N TYR A 98 3.66 7.06 16.76
CA TYR A 98 4.33 7.58 15.56
C TYR A 98 4.12 6.72 14.31
N CYS A 99 4.32 7.35 13.17
CA CYS A 99 4.69 6.70 11.92
C CYS A 99 6.12 7.11 11.57
N VAL A 100 6.97 6.14 11.24
CA VAL A 100 8.37 6.36 10.87
C VAL A 100 8.59 5.79 9.48
N LEU A 101 9.16 6.60 8.60
CA LEU A 101 9.56 6.27 7.24
C LEU A 101 11.09 6.27 7.21
N VAL A 102 11.71 5.15 6.86
CA VAL A 102 13.16 4.98 6.76
C VAL A 102 13.53 4.79 5.31
N PHE A 103 14.36 5.69 4.79
CA PHE A 103 14.94 5.58 3.45
C PHE A 103 16.43 5.26 3.62
N ASN A 104 16.79 3.98 3.51
CA ASN A 104 18.14 3.52 3.86
C ASN A 104 19.21 3.95 2.84
N GLU A 105 18.85 4.10 1.56
CA GLU A 105 19.78 4.63 0.55
C GLU A 105 20.07 6.12 0.76
N ASP A 106 19.03 6.93 0.98
CA ASP A 106 19.15 8.38 1.16
C ASP A 106 19.63 8.79 2.57
N LYS A 107 19.72 7.83 3.50
CA LYS A 107 19.93 8.05 4.94
C LYS A 107 18.93 9.06 5.54
N LEU A 108 17.64 8.86 5.31
CA LEU A 108 16.57 9.73 5.83
C LEU A 108 15.60 9.00 6.77
N LEU A 109 15.15 9.72 7.80
CA LEU A 109 14.11 9.31 8.74
C LEU A 109 12.97 10.34 8.73
N GLY A 110 11.84 10.01 8.11
CA GLY A 110 10.61 10.79 8.18
C GLY A 110 9.81 10.39 9.42
N ILE A 111 9.50 11.32 10.32
CA ILE A 111 8.72 11.04 11.53
C ILE A 111 7.42 11.86 11.53
N GLY A 112 6.29 11.19 11.69
CA GLY A 112 4.95 11.77 11.76
C GLY A 112 4.14 11.26 12.96
N LYS A 113 3.11 11.99 13.39
CA LYS A 113 2.14 11.50 14.38
C LYS A 113 1.33 10.32 13.85
N ALA A 114 1.16 9.27 14.64
CA ALA A 114 0.34 8.10 14.29
C ALA A 114 -1.12 8.45 13.92
N ALA A 115 -1.72 9.43 14.60
CA ALA A 115 -3.09 9.86 14.31
C ALA A 115 -3.23 10.60 12.96
N GLN A 116 -2.15 11.20 12.46
CA GLN A 116 -2.10 11.86 11.14
C GLN A 116 -1.60 10.90 10.04
N ALA A 117 -0.94 9.81 10.44
CA ALA A 117 -0.55 8.72 9.56
C ALA A 117 -1.61 7.61 9.55
N ALA A 118 -2.49 7.65 8.55
CA ALA A 118 -3.13 6.47 7.98
C ALA A 118 -3.77 5.45 8.99
N SER A 119 -5.00 5.72 9.44
CA SER A 119 -5.80 4.81 10.30
C SER A 119 -6.75 3.86 9.51
N PRO A 120 -6.60 2.51 9.57
CA PRO A 120 -7.22 1.53 8.66
C PRO A 120 -8.71 1.67 8.33
N ILE A 121 -9.54 2.26 9.20
CA ILE A 121 -10.97 2.61 8.96
C ILE A 121 -11.18 3.24 7.59
N SER A 122 -10.18 3.97 7.15
CA SER A 122 -10.32 4.93 6.10
C SER A 122 -9.81 4.47 4.72
N GLN A 123 -9.20 3.28 4.67
CA GLN A 123 -9.06 2.44 3.47
C GLN A 123 -10.40 2.14 2.82
N LEU A 124 -11.37 1.77 3.66
CA LEU A 124 -12.72 1.49 3.20
C LEU A 124 -13.39 2.73 2.62
N GLN A 125 -13.08 3.91 3.16
CA GLN A 125 -13.75 5.16 2.81
C GLN A 125 -13.19 5.78 1.53
N GLN A 126 -11.88 5.67 1.29
CA GLN A 126 -11.31 6.03 -0.01
C GLN A 126 -11.70 5.03 -1.09
N MET A 127 -11.74 3.73 -0.77
CA MET A 127 -12.24 2.74 -1.71
C MET A 127 -13.72 2.99 -2.05
N ASP A 128 -14.55 3.28 -1.05
CA ASP A 128 -15.95 3.66 -1.27
C ASP A 128 -16.10 4.97 -2.06
N SER A 129 -15.22 5.95 -1.82
CA SER A 129 -15.18 7.22 -2.56
C SER A 129 -14.74 7.02 -4.02
N LEU A 130 -13.77 6.15 -4.26
CA LEU A 130 -13.33 5.74 -5.60
C LEU A 130 -14.45 4.98 -6.33
N MET A 131 -15.17 4.09 -5.63
CA MET A 131 -16.35 3.40 -6.16
C MET A 131 -17.57 4.32 -6.38
N GLN A 132 -17.54 5.54 -5.84
CA GLN A 132 -18.54 6.60 -6.10
C GLN A 132 -18.10 7.59 -7.18
N TYR A 133 -16.86 7.52 -7.64
CA TYR A 133 -16.33 8.49 -8.59
C TYR A 133 -17.06 8.35 -9.95
N PRO A 134 -17.53 9.45 -10.57
CA PRO A 134 -18.28 9.39 -11.82
C PRO A 134 -17.55 8.61 -12.92
N GLY A 135 -18.25 7.64 -13.53
CA GLY A 135 -17.70 6.79 -14.58
C GLY A 135 -16.91 5.57 -14.08
N VAL A 136 -16.69 5.39 -12.77
CA VAL A 136 -16.14 4.14 -12.24
C VAL A 136 -17.21 3.05 -12.28
N THR A 137 -16.84 1.89 -12.84
CA THR A 137 -17.67 0.67 -12.80
C THR A 137 -17.10 -0.31 -11.78
N VAL A 138 -17.93 -0.72 -10.82
CA VAL A 138 -17.60 -1.79 -9.87
C VAL A 138 -18.11 -3.13 -10.39
N LYS A 139 -17.28 -4.15 -10.33
CA LYS A 139 -17.66 -5.56 -10.56
C LYS A 139 -17.14 -6.42 -9.42
N THR A 140 -17.92 -7.40 -9.00
CA THR A 140 -17.47 -8.46 -8.10
C THR A 140 -17.59 -9.82 -8.79
N THR A 141 -16.79 -10.79 -8.35
CA THR A 141 -16.86 -12.16 -8.84
C THR A 141 -16.51 -13.11 -7.71
N GLU A 142 -17.36 -14.10 -7.48
CA GLU A 142 -17.08 -15.20 -6.55
C GLU A 142 -16.56 -16.41 -7.33
N ALA A 143 -15.25 -16.66 -7.24
CA ALA A 143 -14.66 -17.92 -7.66
C ALA A 143 -14.65 -18.91 -6.49
N LYS A 144 -14.30 -20.17 -6.77
CA LYS A 144 -14.27 -21.27 -5.77
C LYS A 144 -13.48 -20.90 -4.50
N ASN A 145 -12.28 -20.31 -4.67
CA ASN A 145 -11.37 -19.99 -3.58
C ASN A 145 -11.10 -18.48 -3.40
N THR A 146 -11.60 -17.62 -4.28
CA THR A 146 -11.22 -16.20 -4.33
C THR A 146 -12.44 -15.32 -4.60
N ASN A 147 -12.57 -14.26 -3.82
CA ASN A 147 -13.47 -13.14 -4.10
C ASN A 147 -12.66 -12.07 -4.86
N VAL A 148 -13.16 -11.62 -6.01
CA VAL A 148 -12.49 -10.61 -6.84
C VAL A 148 -13.34 -9.35 -6.89
N ILE A 149 -12.74 -8.21 -6.54
CA ILE A 149 -13.31 -6.88 -6.76
C ILE A 149 -12.54 -6.25 -7.92
N GLU A 150 -13.23 -5.72 -8.92
CA GLU A 150 -12.64 -5.02 -10.05
C GLU A 150 -13.29 -3.64 -10.22
N LEU A 151 -12.46 -2.61 -10.22
CA LEU A 151 -12.83 -1.24 -10.52
C LEU A 151 -12.29 -0.90 -11.90
N LEU A 152 -13.18 -0.55 -12.82
CA LEU A 152 -12.83 0.01 -14.13
C LEU A 152 -13.00 1.52 -14.05
N LEU A 153 -11.94 2.27 -14.33
CA LEU A 153 -11.96 3.73 -14.25
C LEU A 153 -12.36 4.35 -15.60
N PRO A 154 -12.88 5.59 -15.62
CA PRO A 154 -13.28 6.23 -16.86
C PRO A 154 -12.08 6.47 -17.80
N PRO A 155 -12.31 6.55 -19.14
CA PRO A 155 -11.26 6.86 -20.10
C PRO A 155 -10.50 8.14 -19.77
N GLY A 156 -9.17 8.12 -19.92
CA GLY A 156 -8.29 9.26 -19.65
C GLY A 156 -7.66 9.27 -18.25
N SER A 157 -8.23 8.54 -17.27
CA SER A 157 -7.65 8.38 -15.93
C SER A 157 -6.21 7.83 -15.95
N GLU A 158 -5.39 8.23 -14.98
CA GLU A 158 -4.01 7.74 -14.78
C GLU A 158 -3.92 6.22 -14.52
N GLN A 159 -5.03 5.65 -14.06
CA GLN A 159 -5.26 4.24 -13.85
C GLN A 159 -6.45 3.80 -14.70
N LYS A 160 -6.29 2.69 -15.43
CA LYS A 160 -7.33 2.04 -16.25
C LYS A 160 -8.20 1.11 -15.40
N SER A 161 -7.59 0.37 -14.49
CA SER A 161 -8.31 -0.50 -13.55
C SER A 161 -7.53 -0.81 -12.27
N LEU A 162 -8.27 -1.25 -11.25
CA LEU A 162 -7.78 -1.88 -10.02
C LEU A 162 -8.53 -3.20 -9.82
N ARG A 163 -7.82 -4.31 -9.64
CA ARG A 163 -8.37 -5.60 -9.26
C ARG A 163 -7.80 -6.07 -7.93
N ILE A 164 -8.66 -6.44 -6.99
CA ILE A 164 -8.32 -6.94 -5.65
C ILE A 164 -8.82 -8.39 -5.53
N ASN A 165 -7.92 -9.30 -5.20
CA ASN A 165 -8.20 -10.71 -4.93
C ASN A 165 -8.12 -10.97 -3.41
N ILE A 166 -9.22 -11.44 -2.83
CA ILE A 166 -9.31 -11.86 -1.42
C ILE A 166 -9.52 -13.37 -1.38
N ASN A 167 -8.63 -14.09 -0.71
CA ASN A 167 -8.73 -15.54 -0.55
C ASN A 167 -9.88 -15.87 0.42
N ARG A 168 -10.81 -16.73 -0.02
CA ARG A 168 -12.04 -17.07 0.74
C ARG A 168 -11.77 -17.96 1.95
N GLN A 169 -10.68 -18.74 1.94
CA GLN A 169 -10.35 -19.67 3.03
C GLN A 169 -9.64 -18.96 4.17
N SER A 170 -8.63 -18.13 3.88
CA SER A 170 -7.93 -17.35 4.91
C SER A 170 -8.66 -16.07 5.30
N GLY A 171 -9.43 -15.47 4.38
CA GLY A 171 -10.01 -14.14 4.53
C GLY A 171 -9.00 -13.01 4.31
N CYS A 172 -7.80 -13.31 3.82
CA CYS A 172 -6.72 -12.34 3.57
C CYS A 172 -6.68 -11.87 2.12
N LEU A 173 -5.98 -10.76 1.87
CA LEU A 173 -5.52 -10.40 0.53
C LEU A 173 -4.60 -11.51 -0.02
N GLU A 174 -4.79 -11.82 -1.29
CA GLU A 174 -3.97 -12.74 -2.08
C GLU A 174 -3.17 -11.95 -3.12
N ARG A 175 -3.83 -10.98 -3.78
CA ARG A 175 -3.23 -10.17 -4.84
C ARG A 175 -3.96 -8.86 -5.03
N ILE A 176 -3.22 -7.82 -5.41
CA ILE A 176 -3.74 -6.56 -5.96
C ILE A 176 -3.08 -6.35 -7.33
N VAL A 177 -3.85 -5.89 -8.32
CA VAL A 177 -3.36 -5.56 -9.67
C VAL A 177 -3.84 -4.18 -10.07
N TYR A 178 -2.93 -3.34 -10.52
CA TYR A 178 -3.21 -2.05 -11.13
C TYR A 178 -2.85 -2.10 -12.62
N LEU A 179 -3.65 -1.47 -13.47
CA LEU A 179 -3.25 -1.06 -14.83
C LEU A 179 -3.11 0.46 -14.83
N ILE A 180 -1.89 0.98 -14.93
CA ILE A 180 -1.57 2.41 -14.78
C ILE A 180 -0.70 2.92 -15.92
N LYS A 181 -0.83 4.21 -16.26
CA LYS A 181 0.00 4.82 -17.33
C LYS A 181 1.47 4.74 -16.95
N THR A 182 2.29 4.20 -17.87
CA THR A 182 3.73 3.98 -17.63
C THR A 182 4.51 5.29 -17.48
N ASP A 183 3.97 6.38 -18.01
CA ASP A 183 4.49 7.74 -17.87
C ASP A 183 4.59 8.20 -16.39
N ASN A 184 3.84 7.59 -15.47
CA ASN A 184 3.91 7.87 -14.04
C ASN A 184 4.92 6.98 -13.27
N LEU A 185 5.49 5.96 -13.93
CA LEU A 185 6.36 4.95 -13.29
C LEU A 185 7.83 5.10 -13.68
N VAL A 186 8.09 5.43 -14.94
CA VAL A 186 9.42 5.36 -15.53
C VAL A 186 10.03 6.76 -15.63
N ASP A 187 11.21 6.93 -15.05
CA ASP A 187 11.99 8.16 -15.20
C ASP A 187 12.24 8.47 -16.70
N PRO A 188 12.01 9.71 -17.17
CA PRO A 188 12.26 10.11 -18.56
C PRO A 188 13.69 9.83 -19.07
N TRP A 189 14.68 9.74 -18.18
CA TRP A 189 16.03 9.29 -18.53
C TRP A 189 16.11 7.78 -18.76
N LEU A 190 15.51 6.96 -17.88
CA LEU A 190 15.54 5.50 -18.00
C LEU A 190 14.80 5.02 -19.26
N ARG A 191 13.69 5.69 -19.62
CA ARG A 191 12.95 5.42 -20.87
C ARG A 191 13.75 5.74 -22.14
N LYS A 192 14.81 6.57 -22.04
CA LYS A 192 15.76 6.80 -23.15
C LYS A 192 16.83 5.71 -23.19
N GLU A 193 17.30 5.26 -22.03
CA GLU A 193 18.35 4.23 -21.92
C GLU A 193 17.84 2.85 -22.37
N GLN A 194 16.63 2.45 -21.97
CA GLN A 194 16.04 1.15 -22.34
C GLN A 194 15.36 1.15 -23.74
N GLY A 195 15.33 2.30 -24.41
CA GLY A 195 14.62 2.48 -25.68
C GLY A 195 13.10 2.68 -25.49
N LYS A 196 12.47 3.30 -26.51
CA LYS A 196 11.03 3.63 -26.47
C LYS A 196 10.13 2.40 -26.46
N ASP A 197 10.62 1.28 -27.00
CA ASP A 197 9.81 0.09 -27.27
C ASP A 197 9.76 -0.89 -26.08
N ALA A 198 10.54 -0.67 -25.02
CA ALA A 198 10.53 -1.50 -23.81
C ALA A 198 9.23 -1.35 -22.99
N TYR A 199 8.53 -0.22 -23.13
CA TYR A 199 7.42 0.19 -22.27
C TYR A 199 6.17 0.55 -23.07
N GLU A 200 5.11 -0.21 -22.86
CA GLU A 200 3.76 0.10 -23.37
C GLU A 200 3.16 1.35 -22.69
N PRO A 201 2.08 1.96 -23.25
CA PRO A 201 1.40 3.09 -22.62
C PRO A 201 0.85 2.80 -21.22
N TYR A 202 0.51 1.54 -20.93
CA TYR A 202 0.08 1.07 -19.62
C TYR A 202 0.98 -0.07 -19.14
N ALA A 203 1.33 -0.01 -17.86
CA ALA A 203 1.99 -1.07 -17.13
C ALA A 203 0.99 -1.77 -16.21
N ARG A 204 1.15 -3.09 -16.10
CA ARG A 204 0.52 -3.92 -15.08
C ARG A 204 1.46 -3.99 -13.86
N VAL A 205 1.00 -3.44 -12.75
CA VAL A 205 1.65 -3.57 -11.43
C VAL A 205 0.88 -4.58 -10.60
N GLU A 206 1.51 -5.71 -10.29
CA GLU A 206 0.90 -6.81 -9.54
C GLU A 206 1.64 -7.02 -8.22
N THR A 207 0.92 -6.91 -7.11
CA THR A 207 1.40 -7.21 -5.75
C THR A 207 0.72 -8.48 -5.26
N ARG A 208 1.51 -9.49 -4.89
CA ARG A 208 1.08 -10.76 -4.31
C ARG A 208 1.42 -10.82 -2.83
N PHE A 209 0.53 -11.42 -2.05
CA PHE A 209 0.65 -11.56 -0.60
C PHE A 209 0.63 -13.04 -0.22
N THR A 210 1.72 -13.53 0.36
CA THR A 210 1.83 -14.89 0.87
C THR A 210 1.79 -14.85 2.39
N GLN A 211 0.69 -15.29 3.00
CA GLN A 211 0.57 -15.33 4.46
C GLN A 211 1.57 -16.32 5.06
N GLN A 212 2.39 -15.84 5.98
CA GLN A 212 3.36 -16.65 6.71
C GLN A 212 2.79 -17.10 8.08
N PRO A 213 3.05 -18.34 8.50
CA PRO A 213 2.68 -18.81 9.83
C PRO A 213 3.60 -18.22 10.91
N GLY A 214 3.11 -18.18 12.15
CA GLY A 214 3.89 -17.78 13.33
C GLY A 214 3.40 -16.48 13.97
N GLY A 215 4.01 -16.13 15.10
CA GLY A 215 3.77 -14.87 15.79
C GLY A 215 4.56 -13.72 15.19
N ILE A 216 4.16 -12.49 15.53
CA ILE A 216 4.94 -11.28 15.26
C ILE A 216 5.68 -10.90 16.54
N ASP A 217 6.99 -10.68 16.43
CA ASP A 217 7.74 -10.01 17.49
C ASP A 217 7.28 -8.55 17.57
N LYS A 218 6.74 -8.14 18.71
CA LYS A 218 6.22 -6.78 18.89
C LYS A 218 7.32 -5.71 18.88
N ALA A 219 8.58 -6.08 19.08
CA ALA A 219 9.71 -5.16 19.00
C ALA A 219 9.86 -4.51 17.61
N VAL A 220 9.35 -5.14 16.53
CA VAL A 220 9.38 -4.54 15.17
C VAL A 220 8.58 -3.24 15.06
N PHE A 221 7.65 -2.99 15.99
CA PHE A 221 6.82 -1.77 16.05
C PHE A 221 7.36 -0.71 17.02
N ASP A 222 8.48 -0.96 17.72
CA ASP A 222 9.05 0.00 18.68
C ASP A 222 9.81 1.10 17.96
N GLU A 223 9.36 2.35 18.11
CA GLU A 223 10.01 3.49 17.46
C GLU A 223 11.40 3.81 18.04
N ALA A 224 11.71 3.34 19.25
CA ALA A 224 13.01 3.54 19.89
C ALA A 224 14.17 2.88 19.12
N SER A 225 13.85 1.90 18.28
CA SER A 225 14.79 1.30 17.32
C SER A 225 15.25 2.30 16.24
N TYR A 226 14.48 3.36 15.99
CA TYR A 226 14.69 4.29 14.88
C TYR A 226 15.15 5.68 15.35
N PHE A 227 14.56 6.21 16.42
CA PHE A 227 14.91 7.53 16.96
C PHE A 227 14.69 7.62 18.48
N ILE A 228 15.30 8.64 19.09
CA ILE A 228 15.20 8.97 20.51
C ILE A 228 14.65 10.40 20.63
N LYS A 229 13.63 10.62 21.47
CA LYS A 229 13.10 11.95 21.80
C LYS A 229 13.77 12.48 23.07
N LYS A 230 14.48 13.61 22.96
CA LYS A 230 15.13 14.33 24.08
C LYS A 230 14.51 15.72 24.22
N GLY A 231 13.48 15.83 25.06
CA GLY A 231 12.60 17.00 25.08
C GLY A 231 11.89 17.14 23.72
N ASP A 232 12.02 18.31 23.09
CA ASP A 232 11.42 18.57 21.77
C ASP A 232 12.32 18.14 20.59
N LYS A 233 13.57 17.71 20.86
CA LYS A 233 14.50 17.26 19.82
C LYS A 233 14.35 15.76 19.56
N LEU A 234 14.44 15.39 18.29
CA LEU A 234 14.52 14.01 17.84
C LEU A 234 15.95 13.75 17.33
N GLU A 235 16.56 12.68 17.81
CA GLU A 235 17.89 12.23 17.40
C GLU A 235 17.79 10.81 16.83
N PRO A 236 18.53 10.44 15.77
CA PRO A 236 18.53 9.07 15.28
C PRO A 236 19.02 8.07 16.34
N ALA A 237 18.46 6.87 16.35
CA ALA A 237 18.99 5.77 17.16
C ALA A 237 20.41 5.40 16.69
N ALA A 238 21.18 4.70 17.52
CA ALA A 238 22.61 4.44 17.27
C ALA A 238 22.91 3.78 15.90
N GLN A 239 22.03 2.89 15.43
CA GLN A 239 22.15 2.23 14.11
C GLN A 239 21.85 3.17 12.92
N TYR A 240 21.16 4.28 13.17
CA TYR A 240 20.80 5.31 12.19
C TYR A 240 21.56 6.63 12.43
N LYS A 241 22.66 6.64 13.19
CA LYS A 241 23.41 7.85 13.60
C LYS A 241 23.78 8.83 12.47
N ASP A 242 23.94 8.33 11.24
CA ASP A 242 24.28 9.13 10.05
C ASP A 242 23.04 9.67 9.30
N PHE A 243 21.82 9.34 9.75
CA PHE A 243 20.58 9.67 9.07
C PHE A 243 20.09 11.07 9.46
N LYS A 244 19.47 11.77 8.50
CA LYS A 244 18.79 13.05 8.77
C LYS A 244 17.33 12.78 9.12
N ILE A 245 16.88 13.30 10.26
CA ILE A 245 15.46 13.31 10.62
C ILE A 245 14.77 14.49 9.94
N PHE A 246 13.60 14.24 9.37
CA PHE A 246 12.65 15.26 8.94
C PHE A 246 11.27 14.98 9.56
N GLN A 247 10.55 16.04 9.93
CA GLN A 247 9.20 15.91 10.47
C GLN A 247 8.20 15.91 9.30
N VAL A 248 7.46 14.81 9.14
CA VAL A 248 6.40 14.66 8.12
C VAL A 248 5.17 15.48 8.50
N THR A 249 4.99 15.75 9.79
CA THR A 249 3.86 16.48 10.37
C THR A 249 4.33 17.69 11.15
N PRO A 250 3.72 18.89 11.02
CA PRO A 250 4.23 20.13 11.63
C PRO A 250 4.32 20.18 13.16
N THR A 251 3.70 19.24 13.87
CA THR A 251 3.77 19.13 15.34
C THR A 251 3.84 17.66 15.77
N LEU A 252 4.90 17.29 16.50
CA LEU A 252 5.16 15.93 17.03
C LEU A 252 5.04 15.85 18.56
#